data_AF-A0A957LHY4-F1
#
_entry.id   AF-A0A957LHY4-F1
#
_cell.length_a   1.000
_cell.length_b   1.000
_cell.length_c   1.000
_cell.angle_alpha   90.00
_cell.angle_beta   90.00
_cell.angle_gamma   90.00
#
_symmetry.space_group_name_H-M   'P 1'
#
loop_
_entity.id
_entity.type
_entity.pdbx_description
1 polymer ?
#
loop_
_entity_poly.entity_id
_entity_poly.type
_entity_poly.pdbx_seq_one_letter_code
_entity_poly.pdbx_strand_id
1 'polypeptide(L)'
;EIAEREAEKILDTLGQYAPNVKGAVIDKLIETPLYLERELGLLRGNVMHLEMSIDQMFMLRPAITMSNYRTPVKGLYLTGASTHPGGGIMGAAGRNAADVILHDTRKRWWSR
;
A
#
# COMPACT_ATOMS: atom_id res chain seq x y z
N GLU A 1 6.62 25.02 -6.11
CA GLU A 1 5.48 25.78 -6.68
C GLU A 1 4.17 25.00 -6.67
N ILE A 2 4.05 23.88 -7.41
CA ILE A 2 2.80 23.09 -7.45
C ILE A 2 2.37 22.59 -6.06
N ALA A 3 3.30 22.01 -5.29
CA ALA A 3 3.02 21.44 -3.97
C ALA A 3 2.39 22.45 -3.00
N GLU A 4 3.03 23.62 -2.85
CA GLU A 4 2.51 24.72 -2.02
C GLU A 4 1.15 25.21 -2.48
N ARG A 5 0.98 25.42 -3.79
CA ARG A 5 -0.30 25.88 -4.36
C ARG A 5 -1.44 24.92 -4.06
N GLU A 6 -1.23 23.61 -4.20
CA GLU A 6 -2.27 22.62 -3.89
C GLU A 6 -2.51 22.50 -2.38
N ALA A 7 -1.46 22.62 -1.56
CA ALA A 7 -1.61 22.61 -0.10
C ALA A 7 -2.44 23.81 0.40
N GLU A 8 -2.20 25.02 -0.12
CA GLU A 8 -2.99 26.20 0.23
C GLU A 8 -4.46 26.03 -0.19
N LYS A 9 -4.74 25.48 -1.38
CA LYS A 9 -6.13 25.17 -1.79
C LYS A 9 -6.84 24.20 -0.84
N ILE A 10 -6.12 23.18 -0.35
CA ILE A 10 -6.66 22.22 0.62
C ILE A 10 -6.97 22.92 1.95
N LEU A 11 -6.07 23.79 2.43
CA LEU A 11 -6.30 24.59 3.64
C LEU A 11 -7.42 25.62 3.48
N ASP A 12 -7.55 26.23 2.31
CA ASP A 12 -8.66 27.13 1.95
C ASP A 12 -10.00 26.41 2.05
N THR A 13 -10.06 25.18 1.52
CA THR A 13 -11.25 24.33 1.55
C THR A 13 -11.59 23.92 2.97
N LEU A 14 -10.60 23.47 3.73
CA LEU A 14 -10.78 23.12 5.14
C LEU A 14 -11.25 24.33 5.97
N GLY A 15 -10.73 25.52 5.67
CA GLY A 15 -11.13 26.78 6.32
C GLY A 15 -12.61 27.13 6.17
N GLN A 16 -13.30 26.61 5.14
CA GLN A 16 -14.76 26.77 5.01
C GLN A 16 -15.52 26.05 6.12
N TYR A 17 -14.95 24.96 6.66
CA TYR A 17 -15.55 24.13 7.72
C TYR A 17 -14.89 24.35 9.09
N ALA A 18 -13.62 24.76 9.12
CA ALA A 18 -12.83 25.04 10.31
C ALA A 18 -12.13 26.41 10.16
N PRO A 19 -12.83 27.54 10.39
CA PRO A 19 -12.34 28.88 10.02
C PRO A 19 -11.03 29.31 10.68
N ASN A 20 -10.73 28.79 11.87
CA ASN A 20 -9.50 29.10 12.59
C ASN A 20 -8.28 28.30 12.11
N VAL A 21 -8.46 27.31 11.22
CA VAL A 21 -7.40 26.35 10.88
C VAL A 21 -6.15 27.04 10.34
N LYS A 22 -6.28 28.00 9.41
CA LYS A 22 -5.13 28.66 8.80
C LYS A 22 -4.28 29.44 9.81
N GLY A 23 -4.93 30.09 10.77
CA GLY A 23 -4.24 30.81 11.84
C GLY A 23 -3.67 29.90 12.93
N ALA A 24 -4.04 28.62 12.94
CA ALA A 24 -3.60 27.63 13.90
C ALA A 24 -2.51 26.67 13.35
N VAL A 25 -2.13 26.79 12.07
CA VAL A 25 -1.04 26.01 11.49
C VAL A 25 0.30 26.44 12.10
N ILE A 26 0.96 25.52 12.80
CA ILE A 26 2.30 25.72 13.37
C ILE A 26 3.42 25.18 12.47
N ASP A 27 3.11 24.16 11.67
CA ASP A 27 4.03 23.53 10.72
C ASP A 27 3.22 22.75 9.67
N LYS A 28 3.83 22.44 8.52
CA LYS A 28 3.19 21.77 7.38
C LYS A 28 4.18 20.84 6.67
N LEU A 29 3.83 19.56 6.58
CA LEU A 29 4.48 18.59 5.69
C LEU A 29 3.59 18.37 4.45
N ILE A 30 4.17 18.56 3.26
CA ILE A 30 3.45 18.35 1.99
C ILE A 30 3.95 17.07 1.32
N GLU A 31 3.15 16.01 1.41
CA GLU A 31 3.49 14.70 0.86
C GLU A 31 3.06 14.58 -0.61
N THR A 32 3.91 15.09 -1.51
CA THR A 32 3.70 14.93 -2.96
C THR A 32 3.92 13.48 -3.41
N PRO A 33 3.43 13.07 -4.60
CA PRO A 33 3.75 11.76 -5.16
C PRO A 33 5.26 11.47 -5.24
N LEU A 34 6.08 12.48 -5.58
CA LEU A 34 7.54 12.36 -5.61
C LEU A 34 8.13 12.18 -4.21
N TYR A 35 7.57 12.85 -3.21
CA TYR A 35 7.97 12.68 -1.81
C TYR A 35 7.67 11.27 -1.33
N LEU A 36 6.43 10.81 -1.55
CA LEU A 36 5.98 9.46 -1.17
C LEU A 36 6.79 8.35 -1.86
N GLU A 37 7.17 8.55 -3.12
CA GLU A 37 8.04 7.61 -3.84
C GLU A 37 9.44 7.51 -3.22
N ARG A 38 10.03 8.66 -2.81
CA ARG A 38 11.38 8.70 -2.24
C ARG A 38 11.44 8.21 -0.81
N GLU A 39 10.49 8.61 0.02
CA GLU A 39 10.50 8.32 1.46
C GLU A 39 9.91 6.96 1.79
N LEU A 40 8.85 6.55 1.08
CA LEU A 40 8.08 5.35 1.40
C LEU A 40 8.19 4.26 0.33
N GLY A 41 8.89 4.52 -0.79
CA GLY A 41 8.97 3.58 -1.91
C GLY A 41 7.65 3.39 -2.65
N LEU A 42 6.70 4.32 -2.49
CA LEU A 42 5.42 4.31 -3.18
C LEU A 42 5.61 4.81 -4.61
N LEU A 43 5.94 3.90 -5.54
CA LEU A 43 6.16 4.23 -6.93
C LEU A 43 4.99 5.08 -7.49
N ARG A 44 5.33 6.27 -7.99
CA ARG A 44 4.40 7.29 -8.50
C ARG A 44 3.34 7.74 -7.49
N GLY A 45 3.60 7.58 -6.19
CA GLY A 45 2.70 7.93 -5.10
C GLY A 45 1.48 7.01 -4.94
N ASN A 46 1.48 5.81 -5.53
CA ASN A 46 0.34 4.90 -5.41
C ASN A 46 0.33 4.19 -4.05
N VAL A 47 -0.53 4.66 -3.14
CA VAL A 47 -0.70 4.09 -1.78
C VAL A 47 -1.17 2.64 -1.77
N MET A 48 -1.73 2.14 -2.88
CA MET A 48 -2.16 0.75 -3.04
C MET A 48 -1.09 -0.12 -3.72
N HIS A 49 0.05 0.45 -4.12
CA HIS A 49 1.15 -0.15 -4.89
C HIS A 49 0.80 -0.66 -6.31
N LEU A 50 -0.43 -1.14 -6.52
CA LEU A 50 -1.01 -1.50 -7.81
C LEU A 50 -2.37 -0.79 -7.94
N GLU A 51 -2.80 -0.54 -9.18
CA GLU A 51 -4.08 0.11 -9.44
C GLU A 51 -5.25 -0.63 -8.80
N MET A 52 -6.30 0.10 -8.48
CA MET A 52 -7.57 -0.46 -8.01
C MET A 52 -8.53 -0.67 -9.19
N SER A 53 -8.00 -1.14 -10.31
CA SER A 53 -8.76 -1.56 -11.49
C SER A 53 -9.12 -3.04 -11.40
N ILE A 54 -10.19 -3.46 -12.07
CA ILE A 54 -10.70 -4.83 -12.00
C ILE A 54 -9.62 -5.86 -12.41
N ASP A 55 -8.83 -5.53 -13.42
CA ASP A 55 -7.71 -6.34 -13.93
C ASP A 55 -6.48 -6.38 -13.00
N GLN A 56 -6.43 -5.52 -11.98
CA GLN A 56 -5.40 -5.48 -10.95
C GLN A 56 -5.98 -5.67 -9.55
N MET A 57 -7.09 -6.41 -9.41
CA MET A 57 -7.72 -6.70 -8.11
C MET A 57 -7.80 -8.20 -7.81
N PHE A 58 -7.98 -8.53 -6.52
CA PHE A 58 -8.17 -9.90 -6.04
C PHE A 58 -7.06 -10.85 -6.51
N MET A 59 -7.42 -11.95 -7.17
CA MET A 59 -6.49 -12.98 -7.64
C MET A 59 -5.56 -12.48 -8.76
N LEU A 60 -5.81 -11.30 -9.31
CA LEU A 60 -4.94 -10.67 -10.30
C LEU A 60 -3.82 -9.84 -9.64
N ARG A 61 -3.80 -9.72 -8.30
CA ARG A 61 -2.74 -9.02 -7.53
C ARG A 61 -1.68 -9.99 -6.99
N PRO A 62 -0.37 -9.76 -7.24
CA PRO A 62 0.20 -8.85 -8.23
C PRO A 62 0.18 -9.42 -9.66
N ALA A 63 0.02 -10.74 -9.76
CA ALA A 63 -0.18 -11.50 -10.97
C ALA A 63 -0.88 -12.80 -10.58
N ILE A 64 -1.59 -13.43 -11.52
CA ILE A 64 -2.28 -14.71 -11.29
C ILE A 64 -1.35 -15.75 -10.65
N THR A 65 -0.12 -15.85 -11.13
CA THR A 65 0.89 -16.83 -10.70
C THR A 65 1.40 -16.60 -9.27
N MET A 66 1.21 -15.42 -8.70
CA MET A 66 1.73 -15.02 -7.38
C MET A 66 0.63 -14.64 -6.39
N SER A 67 -0.63 -14.73 -6.80
CA SER A 67 -1.82 -14.46 -5.98
C SER A 67 -1.98 -15.41 -4.78
N ASN A 68 -1.27 -16.54 -4.81
CA ASN A 68 -1.18 -17.52 -3.74
C ASN A 68 -0.02 -17.24 -2.75
N TYR A 69 0.54 -16.03 -2.77
CA TYR A 69 1.61 -15.54 -1.89
C TYR A 69 2.98 -16.19 -2.09
N ARG A 70 3.14 -17.13 -3.03
CA ARG A 70 4.43 -17.74 -3.37
C ARG A 70 5.09 -17.00 -4.53
N THR A 71 6.41 -16.94 -4.50
CA THR A 71 7.20 -16.43 -5.63
C THR A 71 7.85 -17.57 -6.41
N PRO A 72 8.38 -17.30 -7.62
CA PRO A 72 9.24 -18.25 -8.33
C PRO A 72 10.51 -18.64 -7.55
N VAL A 73 10.93 -17.84 -6.57
CA VAL A 73 12.08 -18.13 -5.72
C VAL A 73 11.62 -18.96 -4.51
N LYS A 74 12.15 -20.18 -4.40
CA LYS A 74 11.78 -21.11 -3.33
C LYS A 74 12.08 -20.52 -1.94
N GLY A 75 11.05 -20.48 -1.10
CA GLY A 75 11.14 -19.95 0.27
C GLY A 75 10.98 -18.43 0.38
N LEU A 76 10.76 -17.73 -0.74
CA LEU A 76 10.38 -16.31 -0.76
C LEU A 76 8.87 -16.18 -1.01
N TYR A 77 8.22 -15.40 -0.15
CA TYR A 77 6.77 -15.16 -0.16
C TYR A 77 6.48 -13.67 -0.31
N LEU A 78 5.35 -13.33 -0.92
CA LEU A 78 4.87 -11.95 -1.03
C LEU A 78 3.74 -11.69 -0.05
N THR A 79 3.69 -10.47 0.47
CA THR A 79 2.59 -9.96 1.28
C THR A 79 2.53 -8.42 1.18
N GLY A 80 1.48 -7.83 1.74
CA GLY A 80 1.24 -6.38 1.75
C GLY A 80 0.17 -5.92 0.77
N ALA A 81 0.02 -4.60 0.63
CA ALA A 81 -1.06 -3.95 -0.14
C ALA A 81 -1.05 -4.28 -1.65
N SER A 82 0.09 -4.74 -2.19
CA SER A 82 0.24 -5.18 -3.57
C SER A 82 -0.23 -6.61 -3.83
N THR A 83 -0.69 -7.34 -2.81
CA THR A 83 -1.08 -8.75 -2.93
C THR A 83 -2.59 -8.95 -2.75
N HIS A 84 -3.09 -10.15 -3.08
CA HIS A 84 -4.46 -10.52 -2.79
C HIS A 84 -4.82 -10.26 -1.31
N PRO A 85 -6.05 -9.82 -0.98
CA PRO A 85 -7.18 -9.52 -1.86
C PRO A 85 -7.17 -8.10 -2.47
N GLY A 86 -6.41 -7.17 -1.89
CA GLY A 86 -6.45 -5.75 -2.25
C GLY A 86 -5.52 -4.92 -1.38
N GLY A 87 -5.36 -3.65 -1.75
CA GLY A 87 -4.51 -2.73 -0.99
C GLY A 87 -5.13 -2.22 0.32
N GLY A 88 -4.38 -1.35 1.00
CA GLY A 88 -4.77 -0.77 2.28
C GLY A 88 -4.39 -1.61 3.50
N ILE A 89 -4.82 -1.16 4.68
CA ILE A 89 -4.45 -1.73 5.99
C ILE A 89 -5.48 -2.79 6.43
N MET A 90 -5.71 -3.80 5.58
CA MET A 90 -6.74 -4.82 5.84
C MET A 90 -6.22 -6.03 6.62
N GLY A 91 -4.89 -6.22 6.71
CA GLY A 91 -4.25 -7.35 7.40
C GLY A 91 -4.43 -8.73 6.73
N ALA A 92 -5.42 -8.87 5.84
CA ALA A 92 -5.75 -10.12 5.15
C ALA A 92 -4.56 -10.71 4.38
N ALA A 93 -3.84 -9.89 3.60
CA ALA A 93 -2.64 -10.31 2.89
C ALA A 93 -1.56 -10.90 3.83
N GLY A 94 -1.38 -10.30 5.01
CA GLY A 94 -0.44 -10.77 6.03
C GLY A 94 -0.86 -12.12 6.59
N ARG A 95 -2.12 -12.24 7.00
CA ARG A 95 -2.68 -13.50 7.53
C ARG A 95 -2.57 -14.63 6.50
N ASN A 96 -2.99 -14.38 5.27
CA ASN A 96 -3.00 -15.39 4.22
C ASN A 96 -1.57 -15.84 3.85
N ALA A 97 -0.62 -14.90 3.76
CA ALA A 97 0.78 -15.24 3.54
C ALA A 97 1.35 -16.08 4.69
N ALA A 98 1.02 -15.76 5.95
CA ALA A 98 1.43 -16.54 7.10
C ALA A 98 0.88 -17.97 7.07
N ASP A 99 -0.40 -18.16 6.74
CA ASP A 99 -1.02 -19.48 6.61
C ASP A 99 -0.33 -20.32 5.51
N VAL A 100 0.01 -19.69 4.39
CA VAL A 100 0.78 -20.31 3.30
C VAL A 100 2.17 -20.75 3.75
N ILE A 101 2.89 -19.89 4.48
CA ILE A 101 4.22 -20.18 5.03
C ILE A 101 4.16 -21.36 6.02
N LEU A 102 3.18 -21.36 6.93
CA LEU A 102 3.00 -22.42 7.92
C LEU A 102 2.74 -23.77 7.27
N HIS A 103 1.89 -23.80 6.24
CA HIS A 103 1.60 -25.01 5.48
C HIS A 103 2.87 -25.57 4.80
N ASP A 104 3.65 -24.71 4.13
CA ASP A 104 4.86 -25.14 3.41
C ASP A 104 5.96 -25.60 4.37
N THR A 105 6.08 -24.92 5.52
CA THR A 105 7.05 -25.28 6.57
C THR A 105 6.72 -26.60 7.22
N ARG A 106 5.42 -26.85 7.51
CA ARG A 106 4.98 -28.15 8.04
C ARG A 106 5.33 -29.29 7.08
N LYS A 107 4.99 -29.18 5.79
CA LYS A 107 5.31 -30.23 4.80
C LYS A 107 6.79 -30.62 4.78
N ARG A 108 7.67 -29.62 4.91
CA ARG A 108 9.13 -29.82 4.95
C ARG A 108 9.61 -30.54 6.23
N TRP A 109 8.87 -30.43 7.32
CA TRP A 109 9.15 -31.13 8.58
C TRP A 109 8.77 -32.62 8.50
N TRP A 110 7.63 -32.96 7.90
CA TRP A 110 7.16 -34.34 7.76
C TRP A 110 7.87 -35.15 6.65
N SER A 111 8.55 -34.46 5.74
CA SER A 111 9.33 -35.07 4.65
C SER A 111 10.82 -35.26 5.00
N ARG A 112 11.21 -34.98 6.25
CA ARG A 112 12.54 -35.20 6.81
C ARG A 112 12.49 -36.37 7.78
#